data_AF-A0A9W8FYP8-F1
#
_entry.id   AF-A0A9W8FYP8-F1
#
_cell.length_a   1.000
_cell.length_b   1.000
_cell.length_c   1.000
_cell.angle_alpha   90.00
_cell.angle_beta   90.00
_cell.angle_gamma   90.00
#
_symmetry.space_group_name_H-M   'P 1'
#
loop_
_entity.id
_entity.type
_entity.pdbx_description
1 polymer ?
#
loop_
_entity_poly.entity_id
_entity_poly.type
_entity_poly.pdbx_seq_one_letter_code
_entity_poly.pdbx_strand_id
1 'polypeptide(L)'
;MSNVIDTFTFFRKTLSQSAVVFHGDLDKKPEDGESIQPLYHINIKRGSLELLQPTATGMQSVLTGSFDSITRRSATIRSTSGLSAVKSNGILSSGWTFIYLSDKYKWTVSTWNNSWTLKDINDRPLAKFTRFSFKFKKMGKLEVYKELDPVLIAMVMLTCKLVYNTVHASEGDYGAGA
;
A
#
# COMPACT_ATOMS: atom_id res chain seq x y z
N MET A 1 24.66 -4.29 0.41
CA MET A 1 24.05 -3.10 1.05
C MET A 1 22.65 -2.94 0.50
N SER A 2 21.63 -2.94 1.37
CA SER A 2 20.23 -2.95 0.97
C SER A 2 19.80 -1.57 0.47
N ASN A 3 19.57 -1.40 -0.84
CA ASN A 3 19.00 -0.19 -1.44
C ASN A 3 17.47 -0.12 -1.28
N VAL A 4 16.94 -0.45 -0.08
CA VAL A 4 15.53 -0.25 0.23
C VAL A 4 15.33 1.21 0.55
N ILE A 5 14.48 1.88 -0.24
CA ILE A 5 14.27 3.33 -0.15
C ILE A 5 13.21 3.64 0.91
N ASP A 6 12.28 2.71 1.16
CA ASP A 6 11.11 2.94 2.00
C ASP A 6 10.50 1.59 2.42
N THR A 7 10.18 1.45 3.72
CA THR A 7 9.55 0.26 4.30
C THR A 7 8.19 0.64 4.88
N PHE A 8 7.15 -0.11 4.52
CA PHE A 8 5.80 0.02 5.10
C PHE A 8 5.38 -1.26 5.81
N THR A 9 4.88 -1.10 7.03
CA THR A 9 4.64 -2.20 7.96
C THR A 9 3.19 -2.17 8.46
N PHE A 10 2.47 -3.29 8.29
CA PHE A 10 1.06 -3.41 8.63
C PHE A 10 0.87 -4.27 9.88
N PHE A 11 0.21 -3.74 10.92
CA PHE A 11 -0.12 -4.48 12.14
C PHE A 11 -1.63 -4.67 12.27
N ARG A 12 -2.08 -5.91 12.38
CA ARG A 12 -3.49 -6.20 12.64
C ARG A 12 -3.89 -5.74 14.05
N LYS A 13 -5.09 -5.21 14.18
CA LYS A 13 -5.78 -5.10 15.48
C LYS A 13 -6.59 -6.38 15.73
N THR A 14 -6.53 -6.96 16.93
CA THR A 14 -7.19 -8.24 17.26
C THR A 14 -8.68 -8.13 16.98
N LEU A 15 -9.23 -9.19 16.38
CA LEU A 15 -10.65 -9.30 15.99
C LEU A 15 -11.13 -8.23 14.99
N SER A 16 -10.23 -7.51 14.32
CA SER A 16 -10.58 -6.50 13.31
C SER A 16 -10.08 -6.89 11.91
N GLN A 17 -10.83 -6.47 10.88
CA GLN A 17 -10.38 -6.40 9.48
C GLN A 17 -9.58 -5.11 9.21
N SER A 18 -9.13 -4.44 10.27
CA SER A 18 -8.31 -3.23 10.18
C SER A 18 -6.85 -3.52 10.51
N ALA A 19 -5.95 -2.87 9.78
CA ALA A 19 -4.54 -2.80 10.05
C ALA A 19 -4.11 -1.36 10.33
N VAL A 20 -3.26 -1.17 11.35
CA VAL A 20 -2.55 0.09 11.57
C VAL A 20 -1.27 0.04 10.74
N VAL A 21 -0.99 1.14 10.03
CA VAL A 21 0.14 1.23 9.10
C VAL A 21 1.23 2.12 9.67
N PHE A 22 2.44 1.61 9.69
CA PHE A 22 3.65 2.30 10.17
C PHE A 22 4.69 2.39 9.06
N HIS A 23 5.58 3.37 9.19
CA HIS A 23 6.73 3.55 8.31
C HIS A 23 8.02 3.08 8.99
N GLY A 24 8.85 2.39 8.21
CA GLY A 24 10.08 1.75 8.65
C GLY A 24 9.87 0.34 9.19
N ASP A 25 10.99 -0.35 9.40
CA ASP A 25 11.05 -1.51 10.28
C ASP A 25 10.86 -1.02 11.72
N LEU A 26 9.98 -1.66 12.47
CA LEU A 26 9.78 -1.36 13.89
C LEU A 26 10.57 -2.37 14.71
N ASP A 27 11.59 -1.88 15.41
CA ASP A 27 12.41 -2.70 16.32
C ASP A 27 11.63 -3.21 17.53
N LYS A 28 10.44 -2.63 17.79
CA LYS A 28 9.55 -2.97 18.91
C LYS A 28 8.09 -2.96 18.44
N LYS A 29 7.30 -3.86 19.02
CA LYS A 29 5.84 -3.90 18.85
C LYS A 29 5.25 -2.52 19.18
N PRO A 30 4.52 -1.86 18.27
CA PRO A 30 3.89 -0.58 18.57
C PRO A 30 2.76 -0.79 19.57
N GLU A 31 2.56 0.15 20.49
CA GLU A 31 1.53 0.09 21.54
C GLU A 31 0.11 -0.10 20.98
N ASP A 32 -0.14 0.44 19.77
CA ASP A 32 -1.39 0.32 19.02
C ASP A 32 -1.46 -0.92 18.08
N GLY A 33 -0.38 -1.68 17.95
CA GLY A 33 -0.32 -2.89 17.13
C GLY A 33 -0.39 -4.13 18.01
N GLU A 34 -1.38 -4.98 17.78
CA GLU A 34 -1.67 -6.07 18.74
C GLU A 34 -0.94 -7.37 18.38
N SER A 35 -0.59 -7.58 17.11
CA SER A 35 0.31 -8.68 16.69
C SER A 35 1.76 -8.39 17.10
N ILE A 36 2.47 -9.44 17.56
CA ILE A 36 3.91 -9.37 17.86
C ILE A 36 4.73 -9.22 16.57
N GLN A 37 4.22 -9.75 15.46
CA GLN A 37 4.87 -9.72 14.16
C GLN A 37 4.07 -8.93 13.13
N PRO A 38 4.73 -8.19 12.23
CA PRO A 38 4.06 -7.47 11.15
C PRO A 38 3.39 -8.45 10.18
N LEU A 39 2.30 -8.03 9.55
CA LEU A 39 1.61 -8.86 8.54
C LEU A 39 2.41 -8.91 7.24
N TYR A 40 2.93 -7.76 6.81
CA TYR A 40 3.67 -7.60 5.56
C TYR A 40 4.68 -6.48 5.66
N HIS A 41 5.76 -6.59 4.88
CA HIS A 41 6.75 -5.56 4.61
C HIS A 41 6.69 -5.21 3.13
N ILE A 42 6.65 -3.93 2.79
CA ILE A 42 6.76 -3.48 1.40
C ILE A 42 8.13 -2.86 1.19
N ASN A 43 8.90 -3.41 0.26
CA ASN A 43 10.17 -2.87 -0.19
C ASN A 43 9.99 -2.23 -1.57
N ILE A 44 10.20 -0.92 -1.66
CA ILE A 44 10.24 -0.20 -2.93
C ILE A 44 11.68 0.21 -3.26
N LYS A 45 12.14 -0.18 -4.46
CA LYS A 45 13.43 0.17 -5.03
C LYS A 45 13.22 0.96 -6.33
N ARG A 46 14.28 1.57 -6.87
CA ARG A 46 14.24 2.49 -8.03
C ARG A 46 13.50 1.95 -9.27
N GLY A 47 13.40 0.64 -9.45
CA GLY A 47 12.67 0.01 -10.55
C GLY A 47 11.84 -1.22 -10.17
N SER A 48 11.81 -1.60 -8.89
CA SER A 48 11.12 -2.81 -8.44
C SER A 48 10.33 -2.55 -7.16
N LEU A 49 9.31 -3.37 -6.97
CA LEU A 49 8.45 -3.36 -5.80
C LEU A 49 8.28 -4.79 -5.33
N GLU A 50 8.31 -5.00 -4.03
CA GLU A 50 8.21 -6.31 -3.42
C GLU A 50 7.40 -6.22 -2.15
N LEU A 51 6.45 -7.14 -1.98
CA LEU A 51 5.70 -7.31 -0.75
C LEU A 51 6.07 -8.66 -0.15
N LEU A 52 6.65 -8.61 1.04
CA LEU A 52 7.16 -9.73 1.79
C LEU A 52 6.24 -10.04 2.97
N GLN A 53 6.09 -11.32 3.30
CA GLN A 53 5.37 -11.80 4.47
C GLN A 53 6.35 -12.52 5.41
N PRO A 54 6.30 -12.28 6.73
CA PRO A 54 7.06 -13.07 7.69
C PRO A 54 6.62 -14.53 7.74
N THR A 55 7.59 -15.42 7.85
CA THR A 55 7.45 -16.89 7.97
C THR A 55 8.34 -17.38 9.11
N ALA A 56 8.17 -18.64 9.52
CA ALA A 56 9.01 -19.25 10.57
C ALA A 56 10.51 -19.25 10.23
N THR A 57 10.87 -19.20 8.95
CA THR A 57 12.25 -19.29 8.45
C THR A 57 12.80 -17.97 7.91
N GLY A 58 12.05 -16.87 8.00
CA GLY A 58 12.45 -15.56 7.48
C GLY A 58 11.35 -14.85 6.70
N MET A 59 11.69 -14.10 5.67
CA MET A 59 10.73 -13.36 4.84
C MET A 59 10.49 -14.08 3.51
N GLN A 60 9.22 -14.22 3.11
CA GLN A 60 8.84 -14.79 1.82
C GLN A 60 8.18 -13.73 0.94
N SER A 61 8.56 -13.69 -0.34
CA SER A 61 7.94 -12.80 -1.32
C SER A 61 6.54 -13.29 -1.71
N VAL A 62 5.53 -12.43 -1.54
CA VAL A 62 4.14 -12.69 -1.90
C VAL A 62 3.80 -12.02 -3.22
N LEU A 63 4.26 -10.77 -3.39
CA LEU A 63 4.15 -10.03 -4.64
C LEU A 63 5.50 -9.48 -5.04
N THR A 64 5.80 -9.56 -6.33
CA THR A 64 6.96 -8.89 -6.93
C THR A 64 6.47 -8.03 -8.08
N GLY A 65 7.17 -6.96 -8.40
CA GLY A 65 6.81 -6.18 -9.57
C GLY A 65 7.91 -5.24 -10.02
N SER A 66 7.68 -4.66 -11.18
CA SER A 66 8.59 -3.74 -11.84
C SER A 66 7.83 -2.51 -12.33
N PHE A 67 8.38 -1.33 -12.04
CA PHE A 67 7.87 -0.10 -12.62
C PHE A 67 8.25 -0.01 -14.10
N ASP A 68 7.39 0.65 -14.87
CA ASP A 68 7.77 1.16 -16.19
C ASP A 68 8.90 2.20 -16.01
N SER A 69 10.01 1.96 -16.70
CA SER A 69 11.28 2.68 -16.55
C SER A 69 11.18 4.18 -16.80
N ILE A 70 10.21 4.64 -17.59
CA ILE A 70 10.15 6.04 -18.03
C ILE A 70 9.40 6.90 -17.02
N THR A 71 8.15 6.53 -16.70
CA THR A 71 7.27 7.40 -15.89
C THR A 71 7.14 6.94 -14.45
N ARG A 72 7.40 5.66 -14.16
CA ARG A 72 7.06 5.00 -12.89
C ARG A 72 5.61 5.20 -12.44
N ARG A 73 4.73 5.60 -13.36
CA ARG A 73 3.28 5.75 -13.16
C ARG A 73 2.51 4.49 -13.55
N SER A 74 3.24 3.46 -13.92
CA SER A 74 2.73 2.13 -14.22
C SER A 74 3.70 1.10 -13.66
N ALA A 75 3.15 -0.05 -13.29
CA ALA A 75 3.92 -1.20 -12.89
C ALA A 75 3.20 -2.49 -13.30
N THR A 76 3.98 -3.56 -13.46
CA THR A 76 3.46 -4.92 -13.56
C THR A 76 3.78 -5.65 -12.27
N ILE A 77 2.77 -6.28 -11.67
CA ILE A 77 2.88 -7.03 -10.42
C ILE A 77 2.63 -8.50 -10.72
N ARG A 78 3.54 -9.36 -10.29
CA ARG A 78 3.44 -10.82 -10.34
C ARG A 78 3.05 -11.34 -8.97
N SER A 79 2.07 -12.24 -8.99
CA SER A 79 1.56 -12.99 -7.85
C SER A 79 1.46 -14.47 -8.22
N THR A 80 1.07 -15.32 -7.26
CA THR A 80 0.71 -16.72 -7.52
C THR A 80 -0.51 -16.85 -8.43
N SER A 81 -1.41 -15.86 -8.45
CA SER A 81 -2.59 -15.82 -9.32
C SER A 81 -2.30 -15.27 -10.73
N GLY A 82 -1.07 -14.87 -11.03
CA GLY A 82 -0.66 -14.34 -12.33
C GLY A 82 -0.17 -12.88 -12.30
N LEU A 83 -0.29 -12.21 -13.45
CA LEU A 83 0.17 -10.84 -13.66
C LEU A 83 -0.97 -9.83 -13.54
N SER A 84 -0.70 -8.73 -12.84
CA SER A 84 -1.59 -7.60 -12.64
C SER A 84 -0.94 -6.32 -13.14
N ALA A 85 -1.65 -5.60 -14.00
CA ALA A 85 -1.27 -4.26 -14.41
C ALA A 85 -1.74 -3.24 -13.38
N VAL A 86 -0.87 -2.30 -13.03
CA VAL A 86 -1.14 -1.23 -12.06
C VAL A 86 -0.72 0.10 -12.65
N LYS A 87 -1.54 1.14 -12.53
CA LYS A 87 -1.31 2.45 -13.14
C LYS A 87 -1.85 3.59 -12.27
N SER A 88 -1.15 4.73 -12.24
CA SER A 88 -1.68 5.95 -11.63
C SER A 88 -2.86 6.49 -12.43
N ASN A 89 -3.82 7.13 -11.76
CA ASN A 89 -5.06 7.59 -12.37
C ASN A 89 -4.87 8.83 -13.28
N GLY A 90 -3.68 9.43 -13.31
CA GLY A 90 -3.37 10.58 -14.16
C GLY A 90 -2.42 11.56 -13.47
N ILE A 91 -2.23 12.75 -14.07
CA ILE A 91 -1.45 13.84 -13.47
C ILE A 91 -2.25 14.55 -12.36
N LEU A 92 -3.57 14.70 -12.56
CA LEU A 92 -4.46 15.43 -11.65
C LEU A 92 -5.11 14.53 -10.58
N SER A 93 -4.73 13.25 -10.52
CA SER A 93 -5.27 12.30 -9.55
C SER A 93 -4.15 11.51 -8.91
N SER A 94 -4.01 11.64 -7.60
CA SER A 94 -3.02 10.90 -6.80
C SER A 94 -3.42 9.45 -6.53
N GLY A 95 -4.55 8.99 -7.09
CA GLY A 95 -5.03 7.62 -6.97
C GLY A 95 -4.35 6.66 -7.96
N TRP A 96 -4.57 5.36 -7.74
CA TRP A 96 -4.08 4.28 -8.58
C TRP A 96 -5.20 3.32 -8.96
N THR A 97 -5.06 2.67 -10.11
CA THR A 97 -5.95 1.62 -10.61
C THR A 97 -5.14 0.36 -10.82
N PHE A 98 -5.71 -0.80 -10.52
CA PHE A 98 -5.13 -2.10 -10.87
C PHE A 98 -6.16 -3.08 -11.41
N ILE A 99 -5.68 -4.09 -12.14
CA ILE A 99 -6.49 -5.20 -12.65
C ILE A 99 -6.03 -6.50 -11.96
N TYR A 100 -6.98 -7.26 -11.41
CA TYR A 100 -6.74 -8.57 -10.79
C TYR A 100 -7.85 -9.53 -11.22
N LEU A 101 -7.49 -10.71 -11.75
CA LEU A 101 -8.43 -11.70 -12.27
C LEU A 101 -9.51 -11.12 -13.21
N SER A 102 -9.11 -10.20 -14.09
CA SER A 102 -9.97 -9.44 -15.02
C SER A 102 -10.88 -8.38 -14.38
N ASP A 103 -10.93 -8.27 -13.05
CA ASP A 103 -11.65 -7.20 -12.36
C ASP A 103 -10.77 -5.96 -12.19
N LYS A 104 -11.40 -4.79 -12.34
CA LYS A 104 -10.77 -3.49 -12.19
C LYS A 104 -11.06 -2.91 -10.82
N TYR A 105 -10.01 -2.43 -10.16
CA TYR A 105 -10.08 -1.80 -8.85
C TYR A 105 -9.42 -0.43 -8.89
N LYS A 106 -10.01 0.55 -8.19
CA LYS A 106 -9.57 1.95 -8.22
C LYS A 106 -9.50 2.56 -6.83
N TRP A 107 -8.34 3.09 -6.49
CA TRP A 107 -8.16 4.00 -5.36
C TRP A 107 -8.60 5.41 -5.74
N THR A 108 -9.48 5.97 -4.93
CA THR A 108 -9.90 7.36 -4.97
C THR A 108 -9.37 8.08 -3.73
N VAL A 109 -8.64 9.17 -3.94
CA VAL A 109 -8.05 9.99 -2.87
C VAL A 109 -8.97 11.18 -2.60
N SER A 110 -9.49 11.31 -1.38
CA SER A 110 -10.17 12.52 -0.94
C SER A 110 -9.19 13.43 -0.22
N THR A 111 -9.07 14.67 -0.70
CA THR A 111 -8.21 15.70 -0.10
C THR A 111 -8.82 16.31 1.16
N TRP A 112 -10.14 16.23 1.34
CA TRP A 112 -10.84 16.93 2.41
C TRP A 112 -10.80 16.20 3.75
N ASN A 113 -10.81 14.86 3.75
CA ASN A 113 -10.92 14.05 4.97
C ASN A 113 -9.72 13.12 5.20
N ASN A 114 -8.61 13.34 4.48
CA ASN A 114 -7.40 12.51 4.56
C ASN A 114 -7.67 11.00 4.37
N SER A 115 -8.74 10.66 3.61
CA SER A 115 -9.14 9.29 3.40
C SER A 115 -9.10 8.90 1.93
N TRP A 116 -8.60 7.68 1.69
CA TRP A 116 -8.49 7.08 0.37
C TRP A 116 -9.32 5.81 0.37
N THR A 117 -10.12 5.59 -0.66
CA THR A 117 -11.02 4.44 -0.76
C THR A 117 -10.71 3.63 -2.00
N LEU A 118 -10.54 2.32 -1.84
CA LEU A 118 -10.46 1.36 -2.91
C LEU A 118 -11.86 0.85 -3.25
N LYS A 119 -12.21 0.87 -4.52
CA LYS A 119 -13.52 0.42 -5.02
C LYS A 119 -13.38 -0.57 -6.19
N ASP A 120 -14.38 -1.43 -6.35
CA ASP A 120 -14.51 -2.31 -7.52
C ASP A 120 -15.13 -1.57 -8.71
N ILE A 121 -15.35 -2.30 -9.80
CA ILE A 121 -16.00 -1.80 -11.02
C ILE A 121 -17.42 -1.28 -10.79
N ASN A 122 -18.10 -1.71 -9.72
CA ASN A 122 -19.45 -1.29 -9.36
C ASN A 122 -19.45 -0.16 -8.32
N ASP A 123 -18.31 0.52 -8.13
CA ASP A 123 -18.11 1.58 -7.13
C ASP A 123 -18.34 1.12 -5.68
N ARG A 124 -18.35 -0.19 -5.42
CA ARG A 124 -18.51 -0.73 -4.07
C ARG A 124 -17.18 -0.63 -3.33
N PRO A 125 -17.15 -0.14 -2.08
CA PRO A 125 -15.90 0.01 -1.34
C PRO A 125 -15.38 -1.36 -0.87
N LEU A 126 -14.08 -1.59 -1.05
CA LEU A 126 -13.36 -2.80 -0.60
C LEU A 126 -12.43 -2.49 0.55
N ALA A 127 -11.75 -1.35 0.48
CA ALA A 127 -10.85 -0.92 1.53
C ALA A 127 -10.84 0.59 1.67
N LYS A 128 -10.49 1.08 2.85
CA LYS A 128 -10.31 2.50 3.15
C LYS A 128 -9.03 2.70 3.94
N PHE A 129 -8.18 3.59 3.44
CA PHE A 129 -7.07 4.11 4.21
C PHE A 129 -7.47 5.47 4.79
N THR A 130 -7.21 5.68 6.07
CA THR A 130 -7.36 6.98 6.74
C THR A 130 -6.00 7.39 7.26
N ARG A 131 -5.43 8.45 6.68
CA ARG A 131 -4.11 8.97 7.07
C ARG A 131 -4.21 9.65 8.43
N PHE A 132 -3.20 9.46 9.27
CA PHE A 132 -3.07 10.23 10.50
C PHE A 132 -2.18 11.44 10.27
N SER A 133 -2.67 12.62 10.62
CA SER A 133 -1.89 13.85 10.69
C SER A 133 -1.11 13.83 12.01
N PHE A 134 0.22 14.02 11.97
CA PHE A 134 1.05 14.28 13.17
C PHE A 134 1.28 13.14 14.18
N LYS A 135 1.56 11.90 13.73
CA LYS A 135 2.10 10.85 14.63
C LYS A 135 3.41 10.27 14.09
N PHE A 136 4.47 10.34 14.89
CA PHE A 136 5.81 9.84 14.54
C PHE A 136 5.72 8.37 14.10
N LYS A 137 6.14 8.08 12.86
CA LYS A 137 6.08 6.77 12.16
C LYS A 137 4.70 6.14 11.93
N LYS A 138 3.61 6.60 12.55
CA LYS A 138 2.26 6.05 12.38
C LYS A 138 1.55 6.75 11.22
N MET A 139 1.40 6.05 10.10
CA MET A 139 0.96 6.64 8.83
C MET A 139 -0.57 6.69 8.69
N GLY A 140 -1.28 5.72 9.25
CA GLY A 140 -2.73 5.67 9.15
C GLY A 140 -3.34 4.34 9.57
N LYS A 141 -4.61 4.18 9.22
CA LYS A 141 -5.40 2.95 9.41
C LYS A 141 -5.93 2.48 8.05
N LEU A 142 -5.64 1.23 7.68
CA LEU A 142 -6.25 0.55 6.54
C LEU A 142 -7.37 -0.36 7.05
N GLU A 143 -8.57 -0.19 6.54
CA GLU A 143 -9.75 -0.99 6.84
C GLU A 143 -10.13 -1.78 5.59
N VAL A 144 -10.35 -3.09 5.70
CA VAL A 144 -10.86 -3.93 4.61
C VAL A 144 -12.30 -4.33 4.95
N TYR A 145 -13.24 -4.04 4.07
CA TYR A 145 -14.69 -4.13 4.36
C TYR A 145 -15.32 -5.49 4.05
N LYS A 146 -14.62 -6.34 3.30
CA LYS A 146 -15.08 -7.67 2.91
C LYS A 146 -13.96 -8.68 3.08
N GLU A 147 -14.33 -9.94 3.21
CA GLU A 147 -13.34 -11.00 3.08
C GLU A 147 -12.86 -11.02 1.63
N LEU A 148 -11.55 -10.84 1.46
CA LEU A 148 -10.87 -10.86 0.17
C LEU A 148 -9.92 -12.05 0.18
N ASP A 149 -9.62 -12.61 -0.99
CA ASP A 149 -8.60 -13.64 -1.07
C ASP A 149 -7.21 -13.06 -0.69
N PRO A 150 -6.27 -13.90 -0.23
CA PRO A 150 -4.98 -13.43 0.28
C PRO A 150 -4.17 -12.60 -0.72
N VAL A 151 -4.23 -12.93 -2.01
CA VAL A 151 -3.49 -12.21 -3.05
C VAL A 151 -4.11 -10.84 -3.29
N LEU A 152 -5.44 -10.73 -3.32
CA LEU A 152 -6.11 -9.44 -3.41
C LEU A 152 -5.82 -8.57 -2.19
N ILE A 153 -5.78 -9.14 -0.98
CA ILE A 153 -5.36 -8.40 0.24
C ILE A 153 -3.94 -7.84 0.06
N ALA A 154 -2.99 -8.66 -0.39
CA ALA A 154 -1.63 -8.22 -0.65
C ALA A 154 -1.59 -7.09 -1.71
N MET A 155 -2.40 -7.18 -2.75
CA MET A 155 -2.55 -6.13 -3.77
C MET A 155 -3.10 -4.83 -3.16
N VAL A 156 -4.09 -4.91 -2.27
CA VAL A 156 -4.62 -3.74 -1.53
C VAL A 156 -3.49 -3.05 -0.76
N MET A 157 -2.69 -3.81 0.01
CA MET A 157 -1.61 -3.24 0.82
C MET A 157 -0.52 -2.59 -0.04
N LEU A 158 -0.08 -3.29 -1.08
CA LEU A 158 0.96 -2.81 -1.99
C LEU A 158 0.53 -1.54 -2.73
N THR A 159 -0.70 -1.52 -3.27
CA THR A 159 -1.21 -0.36 -4.00
C THR A 159 -1.58 0.80 -3.07
N CYS A 160 -1.97 0.54 -1.82
CA CYS A 160 -2.13 1.58 -0.80
C CYS A 160 -0.82 2.36 -0.57
N LYS A 161 0.33 1.67 -0.56
CA LYS A 161 1.65 2.32 -0.48
C LYS A 161 1.97 3.14 -1.72
N LEU A 162 1.62 2.67 -2.92
CA LEU A 162 1.81 3.45 -4.15
C LEU A 162 0.99 4.76 -4.13
N VAL A 163 -0.26 4.70 -3.67
CA VAL A 163 -1.10 5.89 -3.45
C VAL A 163 -0.44 6.82 -2.43
N TYR A 164 0.01 6.28 -1.28
CA TYR A 164 0.67 7.06 -0.25
C TYR A 164 1.85 7.86 -0.78
N ASN A 165 2.74 7.19 -1.52
CA ASN A 165 3.94 7.82 -2.11
C ASN A 165 3.56 8.92 -3.10
N THR A 166 2.52 8.69 -3.90
CA THR A 166 2.06 9.66 -4.90
C THR A 166 1.47 10.91 -4.24
N VAL A 167 0.65 10.73 -3.20
CA VAL A 167 0.08 11.83 -2.42
C VAL A 167 1.19 12.63 -1.73
N HIS A 168 2.15 11.96 -1.07
CA HIS A 168 3.23 12.67 -0.36
C HIS A 168 4.18 13.40 -1.32
N ALA A 169 4.50 12.82 -2.49
CA ALA A 169 5.27 13.52 -3.50
C ALA A 169 4.54 14.79 -3.98
N SER A 170 3.22 14.70 -4.22
CA SER A 170 2.44 15.88 -4.62
C SER A 170 2.31 16.94 -3.52
N GLU A 171 2.33 16.56 -2.23
CA GLU A 171 2.29 17.50 -1.10
C GLU A 171 3.66 18.17 -0.86
N GLY A 172 4.77 17.46 -1.10
CA GLY A 172 6.13 17.97 -0.95
C GLY A 172 6.55 18.98 -2.03
N ASP A 173 6.02 18.85 -3.24
CA ASP A 173 6.30 19.79 -4.35
C ASP A 173 5.67 21.19 -4.13
N TYR A 174 4.68 21.33 -3.23
CA TYR A 174 4.14 22.64 -2.83
C TYR A 174 4.96 23.34 -1.73
N GLY A 175 6.01 22.69 -1.19
CA GLY A 175 6.84 23.23 -0.10
C GLY A 175 8.21 23.78 -0.52
N ALA A 176 8.58 23.71 -1.80
CA ALA A 176 9.87 24.18 -2.31
C ALA A 176 9.78 25.56 -2.99
N GLY A 177 8.92 26.42 -2.47
CA GLY A 177 8.74 27.80 -2.91
C GLY A 177 8.51 28.73 -1.72
N ALA A 178 9.53 28.87 -0.88
CA ALA A 178 9.68 29.94 0.11
C ALA A 178 11.12 30.46 0.04
#